data_AF-A0A933MET2-F1
#
_entry.id   AF-A0A933MET2-F1
#
_cell.length_a   1.000
_cell.length_b   1.000
_cell.length_c   1.000
_cell.angle_alpha   90.00
_cell.angle_beta   90.00
_cell.angle_gamma   90.00
#
_symmetry.space_group_name_H-M   'P 1'
#
loop_
_entity.id
_entity.type
_entity.pdbx_description
1 polymer ?
#
loop_
_entity_poly.entity_id
_entity_poly.type
_entity_poly.pdbx_seq_one_letter_code
_entity_poly.pdbx_strand_id
1 'polypeptide(L)'
;MKRSLCLAVMAAFLAACGGKEPPHQPAAKSEQIPGVPTRTAPVVSRNEQPNWLKELSPEAQKVWLESKHKPDLGPQLAGWLGTRPAKTQIAFITAQDGQPDNDAYRARREAEDRAEFVRPAPKGFGPEGRRKIRLTLIPKKAMMKTGETFWYRLELQNVGREPILFDERSSFWKVGNGLGKCRFRITPPGGKEQLGRLLEDLDEPFRKTIVLPEHLATDEEKQRYARDLVERQGWENSRRYHLYVNLQPGETLVTRAWRFGTEDERLARIMAGDDPHPPISGDFRELPLEEITFDQPGTYRIKVVYKDPPPKPPTEAEIQRKIKLGLDREYQMRSYQEWASEFLGIVESNTVLVEVYK
;
A
#
# COMPACT_ATOMS: atom_id res chain seq x y z
N MET A 1 -3.06 32.27 -56.92
CA MET A 1 -3.09 30.80 -56.66
C MET A 1 -2.81 30.54 -55.18
N LYS A 2 -3.75 29.84 -54.52
CA LYS A 2 -3.65 29.13 -53.23
C LYS A 2 -3.33 29.92 -51.95
N ARG A 3 -4.24 30.80 -51.51
CA ARG A 3 -4.51 31.10 -50.07
C ARG A 3 -5.95 31.61 -49.91
N SER A 4 -6.95 30.73 -50.04
CA SER A 4 -8.36 31.10 -49.77
C SER A 4 -9.27 29.88 -49.60
N LEU A 5 -8.83 28.83 -48.90
CA LEU A 5 -9.60 27.58 -48.75
C LEU A 5 -9.47 26.90 -47.37
N CYS A 6 -9.29 27.67 -46.29
CA CYS A 6 -9.32 27.12 -44.92
C CYS A 6 -10.30 27.82 -43.96
N LEU A 7 -11.00 28.87 -44.40
CA LEU A 7 -11.96 29.61 -43.55
C LEU A 7 -13.44 29.25 -43.78
N ALA A 8 -13.75 28.41 -44.79
CA ALA A 8 -15.12 28.02 -45.13
C ALA A 8 -15.59 26.71 -44.47
N VAL A 9 -14.73 25.98 -43.74
CA VAL A 9 -15.08 24.69 -43.10
C VAL A 9 -15.39 24.84 -41.60
N MET A 10 -15.02 25.95 -40.95
CA MET A 10 -15.35 26.18 -39.54
C MET A 10 -16.71 26.87 -39.32
N ALA A 11 -17.32 27.48 -40.34
CA ALA A 11 -18.62 28.16 -40.22
C ALA A 11 -19.82 27.21 -40.36
N ALA A 12 -19.62 25.95 -40.78
CA ALA A 12 -20.69 24.96 -40.99
C ALA A 12 -20.93 24.01 -39.81
N PHE A 13 -20.10 24.04 -38.76
CA PHE A 13 -20.25 23.16 -37.59
C PHE A 13 -20.97 23.82 -36.40
N LEU A 14 -21.13 25.15 -36.42
CA LEU A 14 -21.76 25.92 -35.34
C LEU A 14 -23.27 26.19 -35.56
N ALA A 15 -23.88 25.65 -36.61
CA ALA A 15 -25.30 25.80 -36.92
C ALA A 15 -26.15 24.53 -36.68
N ALA A 16 -25.57 23.45 -36.11
CA ALA A 16 -26.24 22.16 -35.92
C ALA A 16 -26.49 21.76 -34.45
N CYS A 17 -26.12 22.58 -33.46
CA CYS A 17 -26.41 22.34 -32.05
C CYS A 17 -27.61 23.16 -31.60
N GLY A 18 -28.78 22.83 -32.15
CA GLY A 18 -30.07 23.30 -31.65
C GLY A 18 -30.33 22.72 -30.26
N GLY A 19 -30.56 23.62 -29.30
CA GLY A 19 -30.85 23.29 -27.92
C GLY A 19 -32.10 22.42 -27.78
N LYS A 20 -31.99 21.41 -26.92
CA LYS A 20 -33.13 20.82 -26.22
C LYS A 20 -32.84 20.91 -24.74
N GLU A 21 -33.69 21.65 -24.03
CA GLU A 21 -33.72 21.72 -22.58
C GLU A 21 -33.91 20.30 -22.00
N PRO A 22 -33.20 19.93 -20.92
CA PRO A 22 -33.48 18.68 -20.22
C PRO A 22 -34.81 18.80 -19.46
N PRO A 23 -35.66 17.76 -19.48
CA PRO A 23 -36.89 17.77 -18.71
C PRO A 23 -36.59 17.76 -17.21
N HIS A 24 -37.28 18.63 -16.48
CA HIS A 24 -37.37 18.64 -15.02
C HIS A 24 -37.66 17.25 -14.47
N GLN A 25 -36.74 16.71 -13.68
CA GLN A 25 -37.03 15.57 -12.81
C GLN A 25 -37.87 16.04 -11.61
N PRO A 26 -39.04 15.45 -11.34
CA PRO A 26 -39.76 15.72 -10.12
C PRO A 26 -39.03 15.10 -8.91
N ALA A 27 -39.01 15.84 -7.81
CA ALA A 27 -38.45 15.43 -6.53
C ALA A 27 -39.07 14.10 -6.07
N ALA A 28 -38.22 13.09 -5.90
CA ALA A 28 -38.61 11.84 -5.27
C ALA A 28 -38.88 12.09 -3.77
N LYS A 29 -40.14 11.89 -3.38
CA LYS A 29 -40.57 11.84 -1.98
C LYS A 29 -39.87 10.66 -1.30
N SER A 30 -39.25 10.92 -0.15
CA SER A 30 -38.75 9.88 0.75
C SER A 30 -39.93 9.17 1.41
N GLU A 31 -40.24 7.96 0.96
CA GLU A 31 -41.09 7.05 1.72
C GLU A 31 -40.30 6.47 2.89
N GLN A 32 -40.79 6.73 4.10
CA GLN A 32 -40.33 6.10 5.33
C GLN A 32 -40.74 4.63 5.30
N ILE A 33 -39.75 3.72 5.32
CA ILE A 33 -39.98 2.30 5.59
C ILE A 33 -39.98 2.11 7.11
N PRO A 34 -41.09 1.69 7.74
CA PRO A 34 -41.11 1.34 9.15
C PRO A 34 -40.65 -0.11 9.33
N GLY A 35 -39.78 -0.33 10.32
CA GLY A 35 -39.52 -1.67 10.88
C GLY A 35 -38.28 -2.38 10.34
N VAL A 36 -37.12 -1.98 10.84
CA VAL A 36 -35.96 -2.88 10.97
C VAL A 36 -35.62 -2.95 12.46
N PRO A 37 -35.61 -4.14 13.09
CA PRO A 37 -35.23 -4.27 14.49
C PRO A 37 -33.75 -3.92 14.64
N THR A 38 -33.47 -2.87 15.40
CA THR A 38 -32.13 -2.44 15.77
C THR A 38 -31.47 -3.56 16.56
N ARG A 39 -30.53 -4.27 15.94
CA ARG A 39 -29.64 -5.19 16.64
C ARG A 39 -28.72 -4.32 17.49
N THR A 40 -28.98 -4.28 18.79
CA THR A 40 -28.10 -3.66 19.79
C THR A 40 -26.73 -4.33 19.69
N ALA A 41 -25.77 -3.61 19.11
CA ALA A 41 -24.36 -3.92 19.32
C ALA A 41 -24.09 -3.86 20.83
N PRO A 42 -23.29 -4.77 21.41
CA PRO A 42 -22.90 -4.64 22.79
C PRO A 42 -22.22 -3.28 22.97
N VAL A 43 -22.77 -2.47 23.88
CA VAL A 43 -22.12 -1.26 24.37
C VAL A 43 -20.88 -1.71 25.12
N VAL A 44 -19.76 -1.82 24.39
CA VAL A 44 -18.45 -1.93 25.01
C VAL A 44 -18.22 -0.60 25.72
N SER A 45 -18.24 -0.64 27.04
CA SER A 45 -17.88 0.46 27.93
C SER A 45 -16.59 1.10 27.43
N ARG A 46 -16.67 2.35 26.95
CA ARG A 46 -15.51 3.14 26.50
C ARG A 46 -14.53 3.51 27.63
N ASN A 47 -14.75 3.01 28.85
CA ASN A 47 -13.98 3.38 30.04
C ASN A 47 -13.25 2.20 30.69
N GLU A 48 -13.21 1.02 30.08
CA GLU A 48 -12.34 -0.05 30.61
C GLU A 48 -10.89 0.24 30.23
N GLN A 49 -10.11 0.64 31.22
CA GLN A 49 -8.66 0.71 31.11
C GLN A 49 -8.13 -0.68 30.72
N PRO A 50 -7.18 -0.77 29.76
CA PRO A 50 -6.56 -2.04 29.40
C PRO A 50 -6.03 -2.76 30.64
N ASN A 51 -6.16 -4.08 30.73
CA ASN A 51 -5.77 -4.81 31.93
C ASN A 51 -4.29 -4.62 32.30
N TRP A 52 -3.40 -4.42 31.31
CA TRP A 52 -1.99 -4.10 31.56
C TRP A 52 -1.78 -2.74 32.22
N LEU A 53 -2.72 -1.79 32.10
CA LEU A 53 -2.64 -0.48 32.73
C LEU A 53 -2.81 -0.59 34.25
N LYS A 54 -3.59 -1.57 34.73
CA LYS A 54 -3.80 -1.84 36.16
C LYS A 54 -2.56 -2.43 36.83
N GLU A 55 -1.63 -2.97 36.05
CA GLU A 55 -0.35 -3.52 36.52
C GLU A 55 0.72 -2.42 36.68
N LEU A 56 0.44 -1.18 36.25
CA LEU A 56 1.32 -0.03 36.43
C LEU A 56 1.13 0.64 37.79
N SER A 57 2.18 1.29 38.30
CA SER A 57 2.05 2.14 39.49
C SER A 57 1.08 3.30 39.24
N PRO A 58 0.41 3.84 40.28
CA PRO A 58 -0.53 4.95 40.14
C PRO A 58 0.05 6.17 39.40
N GLU A 59 1.34 6.45 39.58
CA GLU A 59 2.06 7.54 38.92
C GLU A 59 2.21 7.28 37.41
N ALA A 60 2.53 6.03 37.02
CA ALA A 60 2.65 5.65 35.62
C ALA A 60 1.29 5.61 34.90
N GLN A 61 0.22 5.21 35.59
CA GLN A 61 -1.15 5.31 35.08
C GLN A 61 -1.53 6.78 34.80
N LYS A 62 -1.17 7.69 35.72
CA LYS A 62 -1.42 9.12 35.59
C LYS A 62 -0.70 9.74 34.39
N VAL A 63 0.58 9.44 34.19
CA VAL A 63 1.36 9.94 33.05
C VAL A 63 0.82 9.41 31.71
N TRP A 64 0.40 8.15 31.64
CA TRP A 64 -0.22 7.60 30.43
C TRP A 64 -1.53 8.31 30.10
N LEU A 65 -2.39 8.54 31.10
CA LEU A 65 -3.64 9.29 30.93
C LEU A 65 -3.38 10.75 30.49
N GLU A 66 -2.34 11.40 31.03
CA GLU A 66 -1.95 12.76 30.65
C GLU A 66 -1.37 12.84 29.22
N SER A 67 -0.62 11.80 28.78
CA SER A 67 -0.03 11.72 27.44
C SER A 67 -1.07 11.58 26.31
N LYS A 68 -2.24 10.99 26.59
CA LYS A 68 -3.35 10.91 25.63
C LYS A 68 -3.94 12.28 25.28
N HIS A 69 -3.69 13.29 26.10
CA HIS A 69 -4.25 14.64 25.93
C HIS A 69 -3.22 15.69 25.51
N LYS A 70 -1.93 15.33 25.38
CA LYS A 70 -0.85 16.24 24.97
C LYS A 70 0.20 15.51 24.11
N PRO A 71 0.22 15.71 22.77
CA PRO A 71 1.12 14.98 21.86
C PRO A 71 2.61 15.32 21.99
N ASP A 72 2.99 16.37 22.72
CA ASP A 72 4.38 16.87 22.79
C ASP A 72 5.20 16.38 24.01
N LEU A 73 4.74 15.36 24.75
CA LEU A 73 5.42 14.86 25.96
C LEU A 73 6.48 13.78 25.73
N GLY A 74 6.74 13.39 24.48
CA GLY A 74 7.75 12.38 24.11
C GLY A 74 9.13 12.53 24.80
N PRO A 75 9.70 13.74 24.92
CA PRO A 75 11.01 13.93 25.56
C PRO A 75 11.00 13.79 27.09
N GLN A 76 9.88 14.04 27.78
CA GLN A 76 9.82 13.97 29.24
C GLN A 76 9.67 12.54 29.77
N LEU A 77 9.07 11.64 28.98
CA LEU A 77 9.01 10.20 29.29
C LEU A 77 10.39 9.53 29.25
N ALA A 78 11.34 10.05 28.47
CA ALA A 78 12.70 9.53 28.40
C ALA A 78 13.50 9.75 29.70
N GLY A 79 13.25 10.86 30.41
CA GLY A 79 13.91 11.17 31.68
C GLY A 79 13.42 10.32 32.87
N TRP A 80 12.17 9.86 32.84
CA TRP A 80 11.56 9.12 33.96
C TRP A 80 11.80 7.61 33.91
N LEU A 81 12.13 7.04 32.73
CA LEU A 81 12.53 5.63 32.58
C LEU A 81 13.93 5.33 33.14
N GLY A 82 14.67 6.35 33.58
CA GLY A 82 16.01 6.23 34.19
C GLY A 82 16.04 5.67 35.62
N THR A 83 14.90 5.44 36.27
CA THR A 83 14.84 4.97 37.67
C THR A 83 14.34 3.53 37.85
N ARG A 84 14.33 2.72 36.78
CA ARG A 84 14.03 1.28 36.89
C ARG A 84 15.23 0.49 37.46
N PRO A 85 15.01 -0.60 38.21
CA PRO A 85 16.07 -1.54 38.57
C PRO A 85 16.76 -2.07 37.31
N ALA A 86 18.07 -2.28 37.40
CA ALA A 86 19.05 -2.41 36.31
C ALA A 86 18.82 -3.53 35.27
N LYS A 87 17.73 -4.32 35.32
CA LYS A 87 17.57 -5.53 34.50
C LYS A 87 16.91 -5.34 33.13
N THR A 88 16.32 -4.18 32.81
CA THR A 88 15.87 -3.92 31.43
C THR A 88 15.65 -2.43 31.17
N GLN A 89 16.65 -1.74 30.62
CA GLN A 89 16.47 -0.41 30.03
C GLN A 89 15.95 -0.58 28.60
N ILE A 90 14.70 -0.20 28.35
CA ILE A 90 14.09 -0.18 27.02
C ILE A 90 14.28 1.23 26.45
N ALA A 91 15.11 1.36 25.41
CA ALA A 91 15.23 2.60 24.65
C ALA A 91 14.25 2.58 23.48
N PHE A 92 13.41 3.61 23.37
CA PHE A 92 12.59 3.85 22.19
C PHE A 92 13.37 4.78 21.25
N ILE A 93 14.01 4.21 20.22
CA ILE A 93 14.61 4.99 19.14
C ILE A 93 13.72 4.87 17.92
N THR A 94 13.14 5.98 17.49
CA THR A 94 12.38 6.07 16.24
C THR A 94 13.37 6.14 15.08
N ALA A 95 13.29 5.16 14.19
CA ALA A 95 14.13 5.00 12.99
C ALA A 95 13.84 6.05 11.87
N GLN A 96 13.60 7.31 12.22
CA GLN A 96 13.31 8.36 11.23
C GLN A 96 14.56 9.09 10.71
N ASP A 97 15.69 9.04 11.43
CA ASP A 97 16.84 9.93 11.16
C ASP A 97 18.07 9.25 10.52
N GLY A 98 17.96 7.99 10.10
CA GLY A 98 19.11 7.17 9.70
C GLY A 98 19.01 6.50 8.34
N GLN A 99 18.27 7.06 7.36
CA GLN A 99 18.43 6.57 5.99
C GLN A 99 19.71 7.16 5.39
N PRO A 100 20.74 6.37 5.08
CA PRO A 100 21.87 6.89 4.33
C PRO A 100 21.34 7.26 2.94
N ASP A 101 21.22 8.56 2.70
CA ASP A 101 20.90 9.17 1.41
C ASP A 101 22.12 9.07 0.46
N ASN A 102 22.75 7.90 0.44
CA ASN A 102 23.94 7.64 -0.36
C ASN A 102 23.49 7.07 -1.71
N ASP A 103 23.78 7.78 -2.80
CA ASP A 103 23.46 7.34 -4.16
C ASP A 103 23.97 5.92 -4.45
N ALA A 104 25.11 5.53 -3.86
CA ALA A 104 25.64 4.17 -3.99
C ALA A 104 24.70 3.11 -3.38
N TYR A 105 24.01 3.44 -2.29
CA TYR A 105 23.01 2.57 -1.67
C TYR A 105 21.78 2.44 -2.57
N ARG A 106 21.25 3.56 -3.08
CA ARG A 106 20.11 3.54 -4.00
C ARG A 106 20.42 2.73 -5.27
N ALA A 107 21.61 2.92 -5.85
CA ALA A 107 22.05 2.19 -7.04
C ALA A 107 22.20 0.68 -6.79
N ARG A 108 22.83 0.28 -5.68
CA ARG A 108 22.95 -1.15 -5.32
C ARG A 108 21.58 -1.78 -5.12
N ARG A 109 20.70 -1.08 -4.41
CA ARG A 109 19.33 -1.53 -4.14
C ARG A 109 18.53 -1.67 -5.42
N GLU A 110 18.59 -0.67 -6.30
CA GLU A 110 17.95 -0.75 -7.61
C GLU A 110 18.46 -1.95 -8.40
N ALA A 111 19.77 -2.21 -8.38
CA ALA A 111 20.33 -3.38 -9.05
C ALA A 111 19.81 -4.71 -8.47
N GLU A 112 19.74 -4.84 -7.14
CA GLU A 112 19.17 -6.01 -6.47
C GLU A 112 17.68 -6.20 -6.81
N ASP A 113 16.88 -5.13 -6.73
CA ASP A 113 15.45 -5.16 -7.04
C ASP A 113 15.19 -5.45 -8.52
N ARG A 114 15.97 -4.84 -9.42
CA ARG A 114 15.87 -5.10 -10.86
C ARG A 114 16.25 -6.54 -11.21
N ALA A 115 17.31 -7.08 -10.62
CA ALA A 115 17.73 -8.46 -10.86
C ALA A 115 16.65 -9.48 -10.46
N GLU A 116 15.89 -9.17 -9.41
CA GLU A 116 14.86 -10.07 -8.89
C GLU A 116 13.50 -9.90 -9.60
N PHE A 117 13.02 -8.66 -9.75
CA PHE A 117 11.62 -8.40 -10.12
C PHE A 117 11.43 -7.97 -11.57
N VAL A 118 12.48 -7.52 -12.25
CA VAL A 118 12.35 -6.95 -13.59
C VAL A 118 12.71 -7.97 -14.65
N ARG A 119 11.79 -8.16 -15.59
CA ARG A 119 12.01 -8.92 -16.83
C ARG A 119 12.25 -7.95 -17.98
N PRO A 120 13.19 -8.28 -18.90
CA PRO A 120 13.50 -7.43 -20.04
C PRO A 120 12.31 -7.33 -20.99
N ALA A 121 12.33 -6.30 -21.84
CA ALA A 121 11.30 -6.10 -22.84
C ALA A 121 11.18 -7.29 -23.81
N PRO A 122 9.96 -7.69 -24.20
CA PRO A 122 9.77 -8.74 -25.20
C PRO A 122 10.32 -8.30 -26.56
N LYS A 123 10.75 -9.28 -27.37
CA LYS A 123 11.23 -9.02 -28.73
C LYS A 123 10.13 -8.34 -29.56
N GLY A 124 10.49 -7.25 -30.25
CA GLY A 124 9.56 -6.48 -31.08
C GLY A 124 8.64 -5.54 -30.31
N PHE A 125 8.94 -5.21 -29.05
CA PHE A 125 8.18 -4.24 -28.27
C PHE A 125 8.04 -2.89 -28.99
N GLY A 126 6.80 -2.39 -29.06
CA GLY A 126 6.45 -1.05 -29.54
C GLY A 126 5.61 -0.31 -28.50
N PRO A 127 5.98 0.93 -28.11
CA PRO A 127 5.30 1.64 -27.02
C PRO A 127 3.98 2.31 -27.47
N GLU A 128 2.99 2.29 -26.59
CA GLU A 128 1.58 2.67 -26.83
C GLU A 128 1.17 4.03 -26.23
N GLY A 129 2.11 4.83 -25.73
CA GLY A 129 1.82 6.11 -25.08
C GLY A 129 3.04 6.69 -24.36
N ARG A 130 2.87 7.77 -23.61
CA ARG A 130 3.96 8.40 -22.85
C ARG A 130 4.31 7.58 -21.59
N ARG A 131 3.46 7.65 -20.56
CA ARG A 131 3.53 6.84 -19.34
C ARG A 131 2.28 5.97 -19.26
N LYS A 132 2.39 4.72 -19.69
CA LYS A 132 1.26 3.78 -19.76
C LYS A 132 1.74 2.42 -19.29
N ILE A 133 0.94 1.76 -18.48
CA ILE A 133 1.23 0.41 -17.98
C ILE A 133 0.16 -0.58 -18.45
N ARG A 134 0.54 -1.85 -18.51
CA ARG A 134 -0.36 -2.99 -18.69
C ARG A 134 -0.22 -3.88 -17.48
N LEU A 135 -1.35 -4.22 -16.86
CA LEU A 135 -1.41 -5.16 -15.75
C LEU A 135 -1.88 -6.53 -16.26
N THR A 136 -1.22 -7.61 -15.85
CA THR A 136 -1.59 -8.97 -16.24
C THR A 136 -1.61 -9.87 -15.01
N LEU A 137 -2.77 -10.48 -14.76
CA LEU A 137 -2.98 -11.47 -13.72
C LEU A 137 -2.89 -12.86 -14.34
N ILE A 138 -2.01 -13.69 -13.79
CA ILE A 138 -1.75 -15.05 -14.27
C ILE A 138 -2.06 -16.02 -13.12
N PRO A 139 -3.10 -16.86 -13.23
CA PRO A 139 -3.40 -17.85 -12.21
C PRO A 139 -2.46 -19.04 -12.34
N LYS A 140 -2.07 -19.65 -11.21
CA LYS A 140 -1.27 -20.89 -11.21
C LYS A 140 -2.04 -22.07 -11.82
N LYS A 141 -3.35 -22.11 -11.54
CA LYS A 141 -4.28 -23.10 -12.06
C LYS A 141 -5.56 -22.41 -12.51
N ALA A 142 -6.13 -22.87 -13.62
CA ALA A 142 -7.46 -22.46 -14.06
C ALA A 142 -8.59 -23.24 -13.35
N MET A 143 -8.26 -24.33 -12.65
CA MET A 143 -9.20 -25.16 -11.90
C MET A 143 -8.67 -25.44 -10.49
N MET A 144 -9.54 -25.38 -9.49
CA MET A 144 -9.18 -25.62 -8.08
C MET A 144 -10.33 -26.29 -7.32
N LYS A 145 -10.01 -27.02 -6.25
CA LYS A 145 -11.03 -27.60 -5.38
C LYS A 145 -11.64 -26.55 -4.46
N THR A 146 -12.88 -26.78 -4.04
CA THR A 146 -13.55 -26.06 -2.97
C THR A 146 -12.63 -25.94 -1.75
N GLY A 147 -12.42 -24.72 -1.28
CA GLY A 147 -11.57 -24.40 -0.13
C GLY A 147 -10.06 -24.33 -0.40
N GLU A 148 -9.59 -24.60 -1.63
CA GLU A 148 -8.20 -24.32 -1.99
C GLU A 148 -7.93 -22.81 -2.04
N THR A 149 -6.67 -22.40 -1.84
CA THR A 149 -6.28 -21.01 -2.02
C THR A 149 -6.02 -20.68 -3.49
N PHE A 150 -6.34 -19.46 -3.90
CA PHE A 150 -5.99 -18.95 -5.22
C PHE A 150 -4.52 -18.50 -5.26
N TRP A 151 -3.75 -19.11 -6.17
CA TRP A 151 -2.35 -18.77 -6.41
C TRP A 151 -2.20 -18.01 -7.73
N TYR A 152 -1.45 -16.92 -7.73
CA TYR A 152 -1.32 -16.05 -8.88
C TYR A 152 0.07 -15.42 -9.01
N ARG A 153 0.38 -14.92 -10.20
CA ARG A 153 1.48 -14.00 -10.47
C ARG A 153 0.88 -12.73 -11.06
N LEU A 154 1.34 -11.58 -10.61
CA LEU A 154 0.95 -10.29 -11.19
C LEU A 154 2.15 -9.71 -11.93
N GLU A 155 1.91 -9.25 -13.14
CA GLU A 155 2.89 -8.63 -14.02
C GLU A 155 2.44 -7.22 -14.37
N LEU A 156 3.31 -6.23 -14.17
CA LEU A 156 3.10 -4.85 -14.61
C LEU A 156 4.15 -4.51 -15.64
N GLN A 157 3.72 -4.35 -16.89
CA GLN A 157 4.58 -3.98 -18.00
C GLN A 157 4.50 -2.47 -18.24
N ASN A 158 5.64 -1.80 -18.38
CA ASN A 158 5.69 -0.44 -18.92
C ASN A 158 5.46 -0.52 -20.44
N VAL A 159 4.27 -0.17 -20.90
CA VAL A 159 3.93 -0.09 -22.34
C VAL A 159 4.07 1.33 -22.87
N GLY A 160 4.60 2.26 -22.07
CA GLY A 160 4.88 3.63 -22.44
C GLY A 160 6.25 3.81 -23.09
N ARG A 161 6.55 5.06 -23.47
CA ARG A 161 7.83 5.53 -24.02
C ARG A 161 8.78 6.04 -22.95
N GLU A 162 8.25 6.41 -21.78
CA GLU A 162 9.04 6.97 -20.69
C GLU A 162 9.26 5.93 -19.57
N PRO A 163 10.41 6.00 -18.87
CA PRO A 163 10.62 5.24 -17.66
C PRO A 163 9.60 5.59 -16.57
N ILE A 164 9.28 4.62 -15.71
CA ILE A 164 8.36 4.82 -14.58
C ILE A 164 9.07 4.39 -13.30
N LEU A 165 9.24 5.34 -12.38
CA LEU A 165 9.81 5.08 -11.07
C LEU A 165 8.76 4.46 -10.13
N PHE A 166 9.10 3.29 -9.60
CA PHE A 166 8.42 2.66 -8.47
C PHE A 166 9.29 2.83 -7.23
N ASP A 167 8.87 3.71 -6.33
CA ASP A 167 9.44 3.89 -4.99
C ASP A 167 8.35 3.62 -3.95
N GLU A 168 8.25 2.38 -3.50
CA GLU A 168 7.18 1.91 -2.62
C GLU A 168 7.76 1.41 -1.30
N ARG A 169 7.49 2.08 -0.17
CA ARG A 169 8.02 1.67 1.16
C ARG A 169 7.40 0.38 1.73
N SER A 170 6.19 0.03 1.32
CA SER A 170 5.60 -1.29 1.61
C SER A 170 5.06 -1.83 0.30
N SER A 171 5.98 -2.42 -0.47
CA SER A 171 5.69 -2.82 -1.82
C SER A 171 4.90 -4.11 -1.84
N PHE A 172 3.75 -4.05 -2.51
CA PHE A 172 2.97 -5.24 -2.86
C PHE A 172 3.78 -6.21 -3.71
N TRP A 173 4.72 -5.72 -4.53
CA TRP A 173 5.52 -6.55 -5.45
C TRP A 173 6.53 -7.45 -4.74
N LYS A 174 6.93 -7.11 -3.52
CA LYS A 174 7.86 -7.90 -2.71
C LYS A 174 7.12 -8.84 -1.77
N VAL A 175 7.14 -8.54 -0.48
CA VAL A 175 6.61 -9.34 0.62
C VAL A 175 5.16 -8.94 0.93
N GLY A 176 4.80 -7.70 0.59
CA GLY A 176 3.45 -7.15 0.60
C GLY A 176 2.74 -7.25 1.95
N ASN A 177 3.04 -6.31 2.84
CA ASN A 177 2.16 -6.04 3.99
C ASN A 177 1.01 -5.19 3.44
N GLY A 178 -0.03 -5.86 2.98
CA GLY A 178 -1.22 -5.26 2.40
C GLY A 178 -1.21 -5.11 0.87
N LEU A 179 -2.29 -4.52 0.38
CA LEU A 179 -2.62 -4.45 -1.04
C LEU A 179 -1.93 -3.30 -1.80
N GLY A 180 -1.24 -2.38 -1.11
CA GLY A 180 -0.59 -1.22 -1.72
C GLY A 180 -1.54 -0.44 -2.63
N LYS A 181 -1.17 -0.28 -3.91
CA LYS A 181 -2.02 0.29 -4.97
C LYS A 181 -2.92 -0.75 -5.67
N CYS A 182 -2.68 -2.04 -5.49
CA CYS A 182 -3.43 -3.13 -6.12
C CYS A 182 -4.74 -3.42 -5.37
N ARG A 183 -5.82 -3.83 -6.03
CA ARG A 183 -7.06 -4.28 -5.39
C ARG A 183 -7.64 -5.44 -6.16
N PHE A 184 -7.97 -6.54 -5.49
CA PHE A 184 -8.63 -7.67 -6.14
C PHE A 184 -10.13 -7.41 -6.23
N ARG A 185 -10.71 -7.70 -7.39
CA ARG A 185 -12.15 -7.73 -7.61
C ARG A 185 -12.52 -9.14 -8.02
N ILE A 186 -13.41 -9.76 -7.25
CA ILE A 186 -13.78 -11.16 -7.40
C ILE A 186 -15.28 -11.24 -7.54
N THR A 187 -15.75 -11.92 -8.58
CA THR A 187 -17.17 -12.18 -8.80
C THR A 187 -17.41 -13.67 -8.65
N PRO A 188 -18.12 -14.11 -7.59
CA PRO A 188 -18.51 -15.50 -7.41
C PRO A 188 -19.49 -15.99 -8.49
N PRO A 189 -19.70 -17.32 -8.61
CA PRO A 189 -20.65 -17.90 -9.56
C PRO A 189 -22.08 -17.38 -9.29
N GLY A 190 -22.63 -16.61 -10.23
CA GLY A 190 -23.96 -15.98 -10.09
C GLY A 190 -24.03 -14.84 -9.05
N GLY A 191 -22.90 -14.48 -8.44
CA GLY A 191 -22.80 -13.43 -7.42
C GLY A 191 -22.53 -12.04 -7.99
N LYS A 192 -22.44 -11.05 -7.09
CA LYS A 192 -21.98 -9.69 -7.40
C LYS A 192 -20.46 -9.58 -7.21
N GLU A 193 -19.85 -8.60 -7.89
CA GLU A 193 -18.44 -8.27 -7.70
C GLU A 193 -18.19 -7.82 -6.24
N GLN A 194 -17.19 -8.43 -5.61
CA GLN A 194 -16.73 -8.15 -4.27
C GLN A 194 -15.29 -7.65 -4.32
N LEU A 195 -14.94 -6.73 -3.41
CA LEU A 195 -13.58 -6.23 -3.26
C LEU A 195 -12.81 -7.17 -2.32
N GLY A 196 -11.80 -7.85 -2.84
CA GLY A 196 -10.92 -8.67 -2.01
C GLY A 196 -10.12 -7.80 -1.04
N ARG A 197 -10.27 -8.09 0.26
CA ARG A 197 -9.38 -7.60 1.32
C ARG A 197 -8.40 -8.73 1.62
N LEU A 198 -7.10 -8.40 1.64
CA LEU A 198 -6.12 -9.35 2.12
C LEU A 198 -6.31 -9.56 3.61
N LEU A 199 -6.02 -10.77 4.09
CA LEU A 199 -5.76 -10.96 5.52
C LEU A 199 -4.70 -9.95 5.95
N GLU A 200 -5.01 -9.12 6.93
CA GLU A 200 -3.99 -8.29 7.57
C GLU A 200 -2.89 -9.22 8.08
N ASP A 201 -1.72 -9.19 7.41
CA ASP A 201 -0.52 -9.82 7.94
C ASP A 201 -0.22 -9.10 9.26
N LEU A 202 -0.27 -9.84 10.37
CA LEU A 202 -0.01 -9.37 11.74
C LEU A 202 1.42 -8.86 11.96
N ASP A 203 2.23 -8.80 10.91
CA ASP A 203 3.54 -8.17 10.95
C ASP A 203 3.39 -6.67 10.74
N GLU A 204 2.97 -5.95 11.79
CA GLU A 204 3.44 -4.57 11.94
C GLU A 204 4.97 -4.63 12.06
N PRO A 205 5.73 -4.06 11.10
CA PRO A 205 7.20 -4.00 11.20
C PRO A 205 7.69 -3.11 12.37
N PHE A 206 6.79 -2.49 13.12
CA PHE A 206 7.05 -1.24 13.81
C PHE A 206 6.78 -1.32 15.31
N ARG A 207 7.40 -2.29 16.01
CA ARG A 207 7.84 -2.19 17.41
C ARG A 207 8.48 -3.51 17.87
N LYS A 208 9.62 -3.89 17.32
CA LYS A 208 10.51 -4.78 18.09
C LYS A 208 11.12 -3.94 19.20
N THR A 209 10.80 -4.26 20.44
CA THR A 209 11.50 -3.73 21.61
C THR A 209 12.98 -4.07 21.45
N ILE A 210 13.83 -3.05 21.29
CA ILE A 210 15.28 -3.26 21.25
C ILE A 210 15.72 -3.60 22.67
N VAL A 211 16.14 -4.85 22.87
CA VAL A 211 16.78 -5.27 24.11
C VAL A 211 18.25 -4.88 24.03
N LEU A 212 18.66 -3.92 24.86
CA LEU A 212 20.05 -3.50 24.94
C LEU A 212 20.85 -4.54 25.74
N PRO A 213 22.05 -4.94 25.27
CA PRO A 213 22.90 -5.86 26.01
C PRO A 213 23.32 -5.27 27.36
N GLU A 214 23.24 -6.07 28.43
CA GLU A 214 23.59 -5.65 29.80
C GLU A 214 25.08 -5.30 29.98
N HIS A 215 25.94 -5.77 29.08
CA HIS A 215 27.39 -5.55 29.15
C HIS A 215 27.84 -4.18 28.62
N LEU A 216 26.94 -3.37 28.05
CA LEU A 216 27.28 -2.01 27.59
C LEU A 216 27.35 -1.08 28.80
N ALA A 217 28.56 -0.62 29.15
CA ALA A 217 28.85 0.07 30.40
C ALA A 217 28.42 1.54 30.38
N THR A 218 28.48 2.19 29.22
CA THR A 218 28.21 3.63 29.07
C THR A 218 26.94 3.90 28.27
N ASP A 219 26.31 5.05 28.54
CA ASP A 219 25.15 5.50 27.77
C ASP A 219 25.51 5.81 26.30
N GLU A 220 26.74 6.25 26.03
CA GLU A 220 27.25 6.45 24.66
C GLU A 220 27.37 5.14 23.88
N GLU A 221 27.86 4.07 24.51
CA GLU A 221 27.91 2.73 23.90
C GLU A 221 26.51 2.17 23.63
N LYS A 222 25.58 2.34 24.59
CA LYS A 222 24.17 1.96 24.41
C LYS A 222 23.52 2.73 23.25
N GLN A 223 23.74 4.04 23.16
CA GLN A 223 23.23 4.86 22.06
C GLN A 223 23.84 4.47 20.72
N ARG A 224 25.16 4.20 20.67
CA ARG A 224 25.83 3.75 19.44
C ARG A 224 25.34 2.39 18.99
N TYR A 225 25.22 1.43 19.90
CA TYR A 225 24.68 0.11 19.63
C TYR A 225 23.23 0.19 19.15
N ALA A 226 22.41 1.00 19.81
CA ALA A 226 21.02 1.16 19.43
C ALA A 226 20.87 1.81 18.05
N ARG A 227 21.68 2.83 17.71
CA ARG A 227 21.72 3.41 16.35
C ARG A 227 22.13 2.39 15.31
N ASP A 228 23.22 1.67 15.53
CA ASP A 228 23.72 0.65 14.61
C ASP A 228 22.72 -0.51 14.42
N LEU A 229 22.03 -0.93 15.49
CA LEU A 229 20.96 -1.91 15.40
C LEU A 229 19.75 -1.37 14.60
N VAL A 230 19.33 -0.13 14.86
CA VAL A 230 18.25 0.53 14.11
C VAL A 230 18.62 0.69 12.64
N GLU A 231 19.87 1.04 12.33
CA GLU A 231 20.37 1.15 10.96
C GLU A 231 20.36 -0.21 10.26
N ARG A 232 20.89 -1.27 10.90
CA ARG A 232 20.88 -2.63 10.34
C ARG A 232 19.45 -3.15 10.15
N GLN A 233 18.59 -3.00 11.15
CA GLN A 233 17.19 -3.43 11.05
C GLN A 233 16.41 -2.60 10.03
N GLY A 234 16.64 -1.29 9.99
CA GLY A 234 16.10 -0.39 8.97
C GLY A 234 16.54 -0.78 7.57
N TRP A 235 17.78 -1.26 7.43
CA TRP A 235 18.34 -1.77 6.18
C TRP A 235 17.69 -3.08 5.73
N GLU A 236 17.56 -4.05 6.64
CA GLU A 236 16.90 -5.32 6.39
C GLU A 236 15.41 -5.12 6.05
N ASN A 237 14.72 -4.30 6.83
CA ASN A 237 13.32 -3.95 6.58
C ASN A 237 13.16 -3.22 5.24
N SER A 238 14.03 -2.26 4.95
CA SER A 238 14.03 -1.58 3.66
C SER A 238 14.23 -2.58 2.53
N ARG A 239 15.24 -3.44 2.59
CA ARG A 239 15.51 -4.47 1.57
C ARG A 239 14.32 -5.42 1.40
N ARG A 240 13.66 -5.79 2.50
CA ARG A 240 12.53 -6.72 2.53
C ARG A 240 11.24 -6.12 1.97
N TYR A 241 10.88 -4.90 2.38
CA TYR A 241 9.54 -4.33 2.12
C TYR A 241 9.54 -3.23 1.07
N HIS A 242 10.61 -2.45 0.96
CA HIS A 242 10.60 -1.31 0.05
C HIS A 242 11.00 -1.76 -1.36
N LEU A 243 10.33 -1.30 -2.42
CA LEU A 243 10.73 -1.50 -3.81
C LEU A 243 11.27 -0.18 -4.36
N TYR A 244 12.43 -0.23 -5.00
CA TYR A 244 12.99 0.91 -5.73
C TYR A 244 13.44 0.46 -7.13
N VAL A 245 12.65 0.79 -8.15
CA VAL A 245 12.91 0.39 -9.55
C VAL A 245 12.51 1.49 -10.50
N ASN A 246 13.41 1.93 -11.38
CA ASN A 246 13.05 2.71 -12.55
C ASN A 246 12.76 1.77 -13.74
N LEU A 247 11.48 1.50 -14.00
CA LEU A 247 11.02 0.51 -14.98
C LEU A 247 11.08 1.09 -16.40
N GLN A 248 11.99 0.57 -17.23
CA GLN A 248 12.21 1.07 -18.59
C GLN A 248 11.09 0.67 -19.55
N PRO A 249 10.93 1.39 -20.68
CA PRO A 249 9.98 1.01 -21.72
C PRO A 249 10.08 -0.47 -22.13
N GLY A 250 8.95 -1.17 -22.09
CA GLY A 250 8.81 -2.58 -22.45
C GLY A 250 9.11 -3.57 -21.31
N GLU A 251 9.82 -3.15 -20.27
CA GLU A 251 10.14 -4.00 -19.12
C GLU A 251 8.90 -4.35 -18.30
N THR A 252 8.98 -5.49 -17.62
CA THR A 252 7.90 -6.02 -16.79
C THR A 252 8.37 -6.20 -15.36
N LEU A 253 7.67 -5.57 -14.42
CA LEU A 253 7.78 -5.82 -12.99
C LEU A 253 6.91 -7.02 -12.60
N VAL A 254 7.46 -7.96 -11.87
CA VAL A 254 6.80 -9.22 -11.49
C VAL A 254 6.74 -9.34 -9.97
N THR A 255 5.60 -9.81 -9.44
CA THR A 255 5.48 -10.10 -8.00
C THR A 255 6.41 -11.22 -7.57
N ARG A 256 7.05 -11.07 -6.40
CA ARG A 256 7.69 -12.18 -5.69
C ARG A 256 6.68 -13.31 -5.46
N ALA A 257 7.15 -14.55 -5.52
CA ALA A 257 6.39 -15.64 -4.92
C ALA A 257 6.21 -15.36 -3.42
N TRP A 258 5.06 -15.75 -2.87
CA TRP A 258 4.74 -15.54 -1.45
C TRP A 258 3.69 -16.56 -1.00
N ARG A 259 3.78 -17.02 0.25
CA ARG A 259 2.80 -17.90 0.88
C ARG A 259 2.41 -17.30 2.22
N PHE A 260 1.13 -17.33 2.54
CA PHE A 260 0.64 -16.98 3.86
C PHE A 260 0.96 -18.13 4.82
N GLY A 261 1.83 -17.87 5.80
CA GLY A 261 2.09 -18.80 6.90
C GLY A 261 1.02 -18.64 7.96
N THR A 262 0.55 -19.74 8.57
CA THR A 262 -0.32 -19.63 9.75
C THR A 262 0.49 -19.12 10.94
N GLU A 263 -0.17 -18.49 11.91
CA GLU A 263 0.49 -18.04 13.15
C GLU A 263 1.14 -19.22 13.89
N ASP A 264 0.51 -20.38 13.88
CA ASP A 264 1.06 -21.60 14.48
C ASP A 264 2.32 -22.09 13.74
N GLU A 265 2.34 -22.06 12.40
CA GLU A 265 3.53 -22.39 11.60
C GLU A 265 4.66 -21.39 11.89
N ARG A 266 4.32 -20.10 11.98
CA ARG A 266 5.25 -19.03 12.34
C ARG A 266 5.85 -19.24 13.72
N LEU A 267 5.02 -19.47 14.74
CA LEU A 267 5.45 -19.72 16.11
C LEU A 267 6.31 -20.98 16.22
N ALA A 268 5.92 -22.06 15.54
CA ALA A 268 6.70 -23.29 15.50
C ALA A 268 8.11 -23.07 14.90
N ARG A 269 8.22 -22.28 13.83
CA ARG A 269 9.52 -21.92 13.22
C ARG A 269 10.36 -21.05 14.13
N ILE A 270 9.77 -20.04 14.79
CA ILE A 270 10.45 -19.21 15.79
C ILE A 270 10.99 -20.09 16.93
N MET A 271 10.18 -21.03 17.44
CA MET A 271 10.58 -21.97 18.48
C MET A 271 11.70 -22.92 18.03
N ALA A 272 11.73 -23.28 16.74
CA ALA A 272 12.80 -24.08 16.15
C ALA A 272 14.09 -23.27 15.85
N GLY A 273 14.06 -21.94 15.99
CA GLY A 273 15.17 -21.06 15.62
C GLY A 273 15.30 -20.83 14.11
N ASP A 274 14.27 -21.18 13.33
CA ASP A 274 14.22 -20.95 11.89
C ASP A 274 13.69 -19.55 11.54
N ASP A 275 13.85 -19.14 10.28
CA ASP A 275 13.15 -17.95 9.76
C ASP A 275 11.64 -18.12 9.98
N PRO A 276 10.94 -17.16 10.64
CA PRO A 276 9.49 -17.24 10.87
C PRO A 276 8.68 -17.37 9.58
N HIS A 277 9.24 -17.02 8.43
CA HIS A 277 8.59 -17.15 7.14
C HIS A 277 9.10 -18.41 6.43
N PRO A 278 8.20 -19.24 5.87
CA PRO A 278 8.62 -20.42 5.14
C PRO A 278 9.46 -20.04 3.91
N PRO A 279 10.51 -20.81 3.56
CA PRO A 279 11.28 -20.56 2.36
C PRO A 279 10.37 -20.67 1.14
N ILE A 280 10.30 -19.60 0.37
CA ILE A 280 9.42 -19.53 -0.78
C ILE A 280 10.15 -20.07 -2.01
N SER A 281 9.51 -20.99 -2.73
CA SER A 281 9.98 -21.48 -4.03
C SER A 281 8.92 -21.29 -5.11
N GLY A 282 9.37 -21.05 -6.34
CA GLY A 282 8.50 -20.87 -7.52
C GLY A 282 8.20 -19.41 -7.86
N ASP A 283 7.17 -19.21 -8.69
CA ASP A 283 6.85 -17.92 -9.31
C ASP A 283 5.48 -17.33 -8.88
N PHE A 284 4.77 -17.99 -7.96
CA PHE A 284 3.38 -17.68 -7.64
C PHE A 284 3.21 -17.27 -6.18
N ARG A 285 2.29 -16.35 -5.98
CA ARG A 285 1.85 -15.79 -4.71
C ARG A 285 0.48 -16.33 -4.33
N GLU A 286 0.35 -16.71 -3.07
CA GLU A 286 -0.93 -17.01 -2.45
C GLU A 286 -1.76 -15.74 -2.27
N LEU A 287 -3.07 -15.81 -2.55
CA LEU A 287 -4.03 -14.74 -2.27
C LEU A 287 -4.82 -15.06 -0.98
N PRO A 288 -4.35 -14.61 0.20
CA PRO A 288 -5.11 -14.79 1.43
C PRO A 288 -6.20 -13.72 1.52
N LEU A 289 -7.47 -14.08 1.39
CA LEU A 289 -8.59 -13.14 1.52
C LEU A 289 -9.34 -13.37 2.83
N GLU A 290 -9.70 -12.28 3.52
CA GLU A 290 -10.46 -12.36 4.78
C GLU A 290 -11.90 -12.81 4.56
N GLU A 291 -12.55 -12.22 3.56
CA GLU A 291 -14.01 -12.30 3.40
C GLU A 291 -14.43 -13.22 2.25
N ILE A 292 -13.49 -13.64 1.40
CA ILE A 292 -13.80 -14.36 0.15
C ILE A 292 -13.13 -15.73 0.18
N THR A 293 -13.93 -16.74 0.44
CA THR A 293 -13.59 -18.15 0.33
C THR A 293 -13.99 -18.71 -1.04
N PHE A 294 -13.14 -19.56 -1.64
CA PHE A 294 -13.49 -20.30 -2.86
C PHE A 294 -14.29 -21.56 -2.50
N ASP A 295 -15.40 -21.37 -1.80
CA ASP A 295 -16.21 -22.45 -1.22
C ASP A 295 -17.40 -22.88 -2.11
N GLN A 296 -17.93 -21.96 -2.92
CA GLN A 296 -19.02 -22.21 -3.84
C GLN A 296 -18.50 -22.81 -5.16
N PRO A 297 -18.93 -24.00 -5.60
CA PRO A 297 -18.55 -24.51 -6.91
C PRO A 297 -19.04 -23.63 -8.07
N GLY A 298 -18.27 -23.57 -9.15
CA GLY A 298 -18.56 -22.87 -10.40
C GLY A 298 -17.44 -21.92 -10.82
N THR A 299 -17.71 -21.11 -11.85
CA THR A 299 -16.71 -20.20 -12.42
C THR A 299 -16.66 -18.86 -11.69
N TYR A 300 -15.53 -18.56 -11.07
CA TYR A 300 -15.19 -17.25 -10.52
C TYR A 300 -14.54 -16.36 -11.57
N ARG A 301 -14.84 -15.06 -11.52
CA ARG A 301 -14.12 -14.05 -12.31
C ARG A 301 -13.25 -13.22 -11.39
N ILE A 302 -11.96 -13.16 -11.67
CA ILE A 302 -10.99 -12.44 -10.83
C ILE A 302 -10.25 -11.42 -11.70
N LYS A 303 -10.09 -10.20 -11.20
CA LYS A 303 -9.21 -9.19 -11.80
C LYS A 303 -8.53 -8.35 -10.72
N VAL A 304 -7.42 -7.73 -11.06
CA VAL A 304 -6.70 -6.77 -10.21
C VAL A 304 -6.86 -5.37 -10.78
N VAL A 305 -7.06 -4.40 -9.90
CA VAL A 305 -7.08 -2.98 -10.23
C VAL A 305 -5.90 -2.30 -9.55
N TYR A 306 -4.99 -1.74 -10.33
CA TYR A 306 -3.95 -0.84 -9.86
C TYR A 306 -4.51 0.58 -9.79
N LYS A 307 -4.61 1.14 -8.58
CA LYS A 307 -5.17 2.46 -8.31
C LYS A 307 -4.06 3.43 -7.93
N ASP A 308 -3.70 4.26 -8.89
CA ASP A 308 -2.76 5.36 -8.72
C ASP A 308 -3.33 6.66 -9.31
N PRO A 309 -4.51 7.11 -8.85
CA PRO A 309 -5.12 8.33 -9.37
C PRO A 309 -4.29 9.55 -8.96
N PRO A 310 -4.22 10.58 -9.82
CA PRO A 310 -3.62 11.84 -9.43
C PRO A 310 -4.35 12.44 -8.22
N PRO A 311 -3.63 13.21 -7.40
CA PRO A 311 -4.21 13.95 -6.28
C PRO A 311 -5.25 14.93 -6.81
N LYS A 312 -6.23 15.29 -5.97
CA LYS A 312 -7.21 16.31 -6.34
C LYS A 312 -6.50 17.64 -6.60
N PRO A 313 -6.93 18.42 -7.62
CA PRO A 313 -6.42 19.77 -7.82
C PRO A 313 -6.57 20.60 -6.54
N PRO A 314 -5.59 21.48 -6.23
CA PRO A 314 -5.72 22.38 -5.11
C PRO A 314 -6.97 23.25 -5.28
N THR A 315 -7.73 23.39 -4.19
CA THR A 315 -8.91 24.24 -4.15
C THR A 315 -8.53 25.72 -4.19
N GLU A 316 -9.46 26.58 -4.61
CA GLU A 316 -9.21 28.03 -4.64
C GLU A 316 -8.81 28.57 -3.24
N ALA A 317 -9.41 28.03 -2.17
CA ALA A 317 -9.07 28.40 -0.80
C ALA A 317 -7.61 28.06 -0.44
N GLU A 318 -7.10 26.89 -0.86
CA GLU A 318 -5.72 26.48 -0.64
C GLU A 318 -4.73 27.34 -1.43
N ILE A 319 -5.08 27.65 -2.69
CA ILE A 319 -4.28 28.55 -3.55
C ILE A 319 -4.18 29.93 -2.90
N GLN A 320 -5.31 30.52 -2.47
CA GLN A 320 -5.33 31.82 -1.82
C GLN A 320 -4.54 31.84 -0.50
N ARG A 321 -4.59 30.75 0.29
CA ARG A 321 -3.78 30.62 1.51
C ARG A 321 -2.29 30.64 1.21
N LYS A 322 -1.85 29.96 0.14
CA LYS A 322 -0.44 29.93 -0.28
C LYS A 322 0.02 31.24 -0.93
N ILE A 323 -0.85 31.94 -1.66
CA ILE A 323 -0.58 33.30 -2.16
C ILE A 323 -0.29 34.25 -0.99
N LYS A 324 -1.03 34.17 0.12
CA LYS A 324 -0.75 34.95 1.34
C LYS A 324 0.61 34.64 1.96
N LEU A 325 1.19 33.48 1.68
CA LEU A 325 2.54 33.08 2.09
C LEU A 325 3.63 33.45 1.05
N GLY A 326 3.27 34.20 0.00
CA GLY A 326 4.18 34.64 -1.06
C GLY A 326 4.38 33.63 -2.20
N LEU A 327 3.61 32.55 -2.26
CA LEU A 327 3.71 31.57 -3.35
C LEU A 327 2.81 31.96 -4.53
N ASP A 328 3.40 32.02 -5.71
CA ASP A 328 2.70 32.35 -6.94
C ASP A 328 1.67 31.27 -7.35
N ARG A 329 0.56 31.69 -7.98
CA ARG A 329 -0.51 30.80 -8.44
C ARG A 329 -0.06 29.92 -9.60
N GLU A 330 0.60 30.50 -10.59
CA GLU A 330 1.02 29.77 -11.78
C GLU A 330 2.04 28.70 -11.40
N TYR A 331 2.97 29.03 -10.51
CA TYR A 331 3.90 28.07 -9.92
C TYR A 331 3.17 26.90 -9.25
N GLN A 332 2.17 27.17 -8.41
CA GLN A 332 1.40 26.12 -7.73
C GLN A 332 0.66 25.21 -8.70
N MET A 333 0.03 25.78 -9.72
CA MET A 333 -0.70 25.00 -10.73
C MET A 333 0.24 24.18 -11.62
N ARG A 334 1.38 24.75 -12.02
CA ARG A 334 2.40 24.02 -12.80
C ARG A 334 3.00 22.88 -11.99
N SER A 335 3.40 23.13 -10.74
CA SER A 335 3.93 22.09 -9.84
C SER A 335 2.89 20.99 -9.58
N TYR A 336 1.61 21.34 -9.41
CA TYR A 336 0.54 20.35 -9.33
C TYR A 336 0.42 19.52 -10.62
N GLN A 337 0.44 20.15 -11.80
CA GLN A 337 0.36 19.45 -13.08
C GLN A 337 1.54 18.52 -13.32
N GLU A 338 2.76 18.97 -13.00
CA GLU A 338 3.98 18.17 -13.06
C GLU A 338 3.84 16.94 -12.15
N TRP A 339 3.51 17.14 -10.88
CA TRP A 339 3.31 16.04 -9.93
C TRP A 339 2.17 15.10 -10.36
N ALA A 340 1.02 15.64 -10.75
CA ALA A 340 -0.14 14.85 -11.21
C ALA A 340 0.18 14.04 -12.47
N SER A 341 1.08 14.51 -13.33
CA SER A 341 1.50 13.78 -14.54
C SER A 341 2.33 12.53 -14.25
N GLU A 342 2.82 12.37 -13.01
CA GLU A 342 3.57 11.20 -12.59
C GLU A 342 2.68 9.99 -12.26
N PHE A 343 1.39 10.23 -12.04
CA PHE A 343 0.43 9.21 -11.64
C PHE A 343 -0.06 8.38 -12.83
N LEU A 344 -0.22 7.07 -12.60
CA LEU A 344 -0.58 6.12 -13.67
C LEU A 344 -2.09 5.95 -13.86
N GLY A 345 -2.90 6.59 -13.02
CA GLY A 345 -4.37 6.49 -13.07
C GLY A 345 -4.88 5.16 -12.54
N ILE A 346 -5.99 4.67 -13.11
CA ILE A 346 -6.59 3.39 -12.75
C ILE A 346 -6.37 2.41 -13.90
N VAL A 347 -5.71 1.29 -13.61
CA VAL A 347 -5.40 0.26 -14.61
C VAL A 347 -5.96 -1.07 -14.13
N GLU A 348 -6.77 -1.73 -14.97
CA GLU A 348 -7.30 -3.06 -14.69
C GLU A 348 -6.46 -4.13 -15.40
N SER A 349 -6.30 -5.28 -14.76
CA SER A 349 -5.73 -6.47 -15.40
C SER A 349 -6.72 -7.11 -16.37
N ASN A 350 -6.24 -8.09 -17.14
CA ASN A 350 -7.14 -9.09 -17.72
C ASN A 350 -8.02 -9.73 -16.63
N THR A 351 -9.24 -10.12 -17.01
CA THR A 351 -10.11 -10.93 -16.15
C THR A 351 -9.75 -12.40 -16.35
N VAL A 352 -9.43 -13.09 -15.27
CA VAL A 352 -9.17 -14.54 -15.27
C VAL A 352 -10.41 -15.27 -14.83
N LEU A 353 -10.68 -16.41 -15.46
CA LEU A 353 -11.75 -17.32 -15.09
C LEU A 353 -11.13 -18.51 -14.35
N VAL A 354 -11.67 -18.81 -13.18
CA VAL A 354 -11.20 -19.93 -12.34
C VAL A 354 -12.40 -20.81 -12.03
N GLU A 355 -12.31 -22.08 -12.42
CA GLU A 355 -13.34 -23.07 -12.12
C GLU A 355 -13.10 -23.71 -10.75
N VAL A 356 -14.07 -23.58 -9.86
CA VAL A 356 -14.05 -24.22 -8.54
C VAL A 356 -14.94 -25.45 -8.57
N TYR A 357 -14.37 -26.62 -8.27
CA TYR A 357 -15.10 -27.89 -8.24
C TYR A 357 -15.02 -28.55 -6.86
N LYS A 358 -15.92 -29.50 -6.60
CA LYS A 358 -16.01 -30.18 -5.30
C LYS A 358 -14.82 -31.09 -5.00
#